data_AF-A0A4U7D8D2-F1
#
_entry.id   AF-A0A4U7D8D2-F1
#
_cell.length_a   1.000
_cell.length_b   1.000
_cell.length_c   1.000
_cell.angle_alpha   90.00
_cell.angle_beta   90.00
_cell.angle_gamma   90.00
#
_symmetry.space_group_name_H-M   'P 1'
#
loop_
_entity.id
_entity.type
_entity.pdbx_description
1 polymer ?
#
loop_
_entity_poly.entity_id
_entity_poly.type
_entity_poly.pdbx_seq_one_letter_code
_entity_poly.pdbx_strand_id
1 'polypeptide(L)'
;MSGIRLSSSQKRVLTALVNLSEGREAPVQGREIADAIDRNAGTVRNRMGSLRTLGLVEGVAGPDGGYLPTDDAYDVLGIERLEEAATTPVEREGDPVEDVTVAEIDLSSVANPELCRAELVIRGPVGPFDAGD
;
A
#
# COMPACT_ATOMS: atom_id res chain seq x y z
N MET A 1 20.11 13.11 9.49
CA MET A 1 20.20 11.64 9.48
C MET A 1 20.75 11.21 8.13
N SER A 2 21.72 10.29 8.10
CA SER A 2 22.27 9.76 6.85
C SER A 2 21.16 9.01 6.11
N GLY A 3 20.70 9.54 4.98
CA GLY A 3 19.59 8.95 4.23
C GLY A 3 19.92 7.53 3.78
N ILE A 4 19.18 6.54 4.27
CA ILE A 4 19.31 5.16 3.82
C ILE A 4 18.94 5.12 2.33
N ARG A 5 19.91 4.78 1.48
CA ARG A 5 19.68 4.69 0.03
C ARG A 5 19.36 3.25 -0.35
N LEU A 6 18.09 2.99 -0.66
CA LEU A 6 17.64 1.70 -1.15
C LEU A 6 17.91 1.55 -2.65
N SER A 7 18.30 0.34 -3.07
CA SER A 7 18.22 -0.02 -4.49
C SER A 7 16.76 -0.09 -4.95
N SER A 8 16.52 0.04 -6.26
CA SER A 8 15.17 -0.09 -6.83
C SER A 8 14.49 -1.41 -6.44
N SER A 9 15.27 -2.50 -6.41
CA SER A 9 14.78 -3.82 -5.98
C SER A 9 14.42 -3.87 -4.50
N GLN A 10 15.18 -3.21 -3.62
CA GLN A 10 14.86 -3.15 -2.19
C GLN A 10 13.64 -2.27 -1.94
N LYS A 11 13.58 -1.09 -2.57
CA LYS A 11 12.44 -0.18 -2.47
C LYS A 11 11.15 -0.88 -2.91
N ARG A 12 11.16 -1.59 -4.05
CA ARG A 12 10.01 -2.35 -4.54
C ARG A 12 9.53 -3.44 -3.56
N VAL A 13 10.45 -4.19 -2.95
CA VAL A 13 10.10 -5.23 -1.96
C VAL A 13 9.57 -4.62 -0.66
N LEU A 14 10.17 -3.51 -0.19
CA LEU A 14 9.75 -2.82 1.02
C LEU A 14 8.36 -2.18 0.86
N THR A 15 8.11 -1.52 -0.27
CA THR A 15 6.78 -0.96 -0.59
C THR A 15 5.72 -2.05 -0.65
N ALA A 16 6.00 -3.18 -1.29
CA ALA A 16 5.05 -4.29 -1.35
C ALA A 16 4.72 -4.85 0.05
N LEU A 17 5.72 -4.98 0.93
CA LEU A 17 5.49 -5.40 2.31
C LEU A 17 4.60 -4.40 3.06
N VAL A 18 4.91 -3.10 2.98
CA VAL A 18 4.13 -2.06 3.65
C VAL A 18 2.67 -2.13 3.21
N ASN A 19 2.40 -2.11 1.90
CA ASN A 19 1.04 -2.16 1.38
C ASN A 19 0.30 -3.44 1.80
N LEU A 20 0.96 -4.61 1.79
CA LEU A 20 0.35 -5.86 2.21
C LEU A 20 0.13 -5.94 3.72
N SER A 21 0.86 -5.16 4.52
CA SER A 21 0.70 -5.10 5.98
C SER A 21 -0.37 -4.10 6.44
N GLU A 22 -0.84 -3.20 5.55
CA GLU A 22 -1.85 -2.21 5.92
C GLU A 22 -3.14 -2.87 6.43
N GLY A 23 -3.58 -2.46 7.62
CA GLY A 23 -4.78 -2.99 8.26
C GLY A 23 -4.67 -4.45 8.73
N ARG A 24 -3.46 -5.03 8.75
CA ARG A 24 -3.23 -6.41 9.19
C ARG A 24 -2.38 -6.44 10.47
N GLU A 25 -2.80 -7.28 11.42
CA GLU A 25 -1.99 -7.58 12.61
C GLU A 25 -1.02 -8.75 12.37
N ALA A 26 -1.28 -9.57 11.34
CA ALA A 26 -0.49 -10.76 11.04
C ALA A 26 0.70 -10.47 10.11
N PRO A 27 1.84 -11.19 10.26
CA PRO A 27 2.99 -11.06 9.36
C PRO A 27 2.67 -11.44 7.92
N VAL A 28 3.27 -10.73 6.96
CA VAL A 28 3.08 -11.01 5.53
C VAL A 28 4.06 -12.09 5.08
N GLN A 29 3.55 -13.17 4.47
CA GLN A 29 4.40 -14.28 4.05
C GLN A 29 5.27 -13.87 2.85
N GLY A 30 6.53 -14.32 2.83
CA GLY A 30 7.46 -13.98 1.73
C GLY A 30 6.98 -14.42 0.34
N ARG A 31 6.12 -15.45 0.25
CA ARG A 31 5.48 -15.88 -1.00
C ARG A 31 4.43 -14.87 -1.49
N GLU A 32 3.63 -14.31 -0.58
CA GLU A 32 2.59 -13.33 -0.92
C GLU A 32 3.21 -12.04 -1.46
N ILE A 33 4.30 -11.61 -0.84
CA ILE A 33 5.10 -10.46 -1.31
C ILE A 33 5.67 -10.75 -2.71
N ALA A 34 6.12 -11.98 -2.93
CA ALA A 34 6.69 -12.41 -4.21
C ALA A 34 5.63 -12.42 -5.33
N ASP A 35 4.44 -12.92 -5.03
CA ASP A 35 3.30 -12.93 -5.94
C ASP A 35 2.86 -11.49 -6.29
N ALA A 36 2.76 -10.60 -5.29
CA ALA A 36 2.33 -9.22 -5.48
C ALA A 36 3.27 -8.40 -6.39
N ILE A 37 4.55 -8.77 -6.49
CA ILE A 37 5.52 -8.07 -7.34
C ILE A 37 6.02 -8.92 -8.51
N ASP A 38 5.38 -10.04 -8.80
CA ASP A 38 5.78 -10.98 -9.86
C ASP A 38 7.27 -11.34 -9.81
N ARG A 39 7.70 -11.89 -8.65
CA ARG A 39 9.09 -12.31 -8.41
C ARG A 39 9.15 -13.67 -7.74
N ASN A 40 10.33 -14.27 -7.78
CA ASN A 40 10.60 -15.51 -7.06
C ASN A 40 10.78 -15.27 -5.55
N ALA A 41 10.15 -16.10 -4.72
CA ALA A 41 10.20 -16.02 -3.25
C ALA A 41 11.63 -16.07 -2.67
N GLY A 42 12.56 -16.80 -3.29
CA GLY A 42 13.96 -16.82 -2.90
C GLY A 42 14.66 -15.47 -3.10
N THR A 43 14.29 -14.75 -4.16
CA THR A 43 14.77 -13.36 -4.37
C THR A 43 14.22 -12.44 -3.30
N VAL A 44 12.91 -12.51 -3.03
CA VAL A 44 12.27 -11.69 -1.99
C VAL A 44 12.91 -11.96 -0.63
N ARG A 45 13.09 -13.22 -0.25
CA ARG A 45 13.76 -13.60 1.00
C ARG A 45 15.18 -13.02 1.11
N ASN A 46 15.95 -13.02 0.02
CA ASN A 46 17.28 -12.40 -0.01
C ASN A 46 17.21 -10.88 0.24
N ARG A 47 16.25 -10.20 -0.40
CA ARG A 47 16.05 -8.74 -0.19
C ARG A 47 15.52 -8.42 1.20
N MET A 48 14.64 -9.25 1.75
CA MET A 48 14.21 -9.11 3.15
C MET A 48 15.35 -9.29 4.13
N GLY A 49 16.30 -10.19 3.85
CA GLY A 49 17.52 -10.31 4.64
C GLY A 49 18.33 -9.02 4.68
N SER A 50 18.51 -8.34 3.53
CA SER A 50 19.23 -7.07 3.50
C SER A 50 18.44 -5.91 4.11
N LEU A 51 17.11 -5.88 3.94
CA LEU A 51 16.23 -4.90 4.59
C LEU A 51 16.22 -5.08 6.12
N ARG A 52 16.31 -6.32 6.62
CA ARG A 52 16.39 -6.62 8.05
C ARG A 52 17.69 -6.09 8.66
N THR A 53 18.82 -6.22 7.96
CA THR A 53 20.10 -5.64 8.38
C THR A 53 20.04 -4.11 8.45
N LEU A 54 19.21 -3.48 7.63
CA LEU A 54 18.98 -2.03 7.66
C LEU A 54 17.97 -1.60 8.74
N GLY A 55 17.39 -2.53 9.50
CA GLY A 55 16.38 -2.23 10.52
C GLY A 55 15.00 -1.90 9.95
N LEU A 56 14.76 -2.12 8.65
CA LEU A 56 13.51 -1.73 7.99
C LEU A 56 12.43 -2.82 8.04
N VAL A 57 12.79 -4.05 8.39
CA VAL A 57 11.83 -5.15 8.51
C VAL A 57 12.19 -6.07 9.65
N GLU A 58 11.17 -6.63 10.29
CA GLU A 58 11.27 -7.73 11.24
C GLU A 58 10.89 -9.05 10.57
N GLY A 59 11.49 -10.15 11.06
CA GLY A 59 11.19 -11.48 10.57
C GLY A 59 10.54 -12.30 11.68
N VAL A 60 9.37 -12.88 11.40
CA VAL A 60 8.62 -13.74 12.32
C VAL A 60 8.80 -15.19 11.88
N ALA A 61 9.22 -16.05 12.80
CA ALA A 61 9.44 -17.48 12.54
C ALA A 61 8.15 -18.29 12.68
N GLY A 62 8.08 -19.43 11.98
CA GLY A 62 6.96 -20.36 12.05
C GLY A 62 6.31 -20.64 10.68
N PRO A 63 5.39 -21.60 10.61
CA PRO A 63 4.67 -21.94 9.38
C PRO A 63 3.82 -20.77 8.85
N ASP A 64 3.26 -19.97 9.77
CA ASP A 64 2.52 -18.74 9.47
C ASP A 64 3.38 -17.48 9.66
N GLY A 65 4.70 -17.66 9.77
CA GLY A 65 5.66 -16.59 9.90
C GLY A 65 5.84 -15.79 8.60
N GLY A 66 6.57 -14.70 8.68
CA GLY A 66 6.68 -13.76 7.57
C GLY A 66 7.50 -12.54 7.94
N TYR A 67 7.09 -11.40 7.41
CA TYR A 67 7.76 -10.13 7.59
C TYR A 67 6.78 -9.08 8.10
N LEU A 68 7.28 -8.19 8.96
CA LEU A 68 6.59 -7.00 9.42
C LEU A 68 7.46 -5.78 9.07
N PRO A 69 6.90 -4.69 8.52
CA PRO A 69 7.65 -3.45 8.37
C PRO A 69 7.85 -2.80 9.75
N THR A 70 9.01 -2.18 9.96
CA THR A 70 9.25 -1.32 11.12
C THR A 70 8.79 0.10 10.82
N ASP A 71 8.75 0.96 11.84
CA ASP A 71 8.45 2.39 11.69
C ASP A 71 9.41 3.07 10.69
N ASP A 72 10.71 2.76 10.79
CA ASP A 72 11.74 3.25 9.88
C ASP A 72 11.47 2.89 8.41
N ALA A 73 10.73 1.80 8.14
CA ALA A 73 10.34 1.44 6.77
C ALA A 73 9.44 2.52 6.13
N TYR A 74 8.48 3.02 6.90
CA TYR A 74 7.53 4.03 6.47
C TYR A 74 8.25 5.36 6.26
N ASP A 75 9.09 5.75 7.21
CA ASP A 75 9.91 6.96 7.12
C ASP A 75 10.81 6.96 5.88
N VAL A 76 11.51 5.83 5.61
CA VAL A 76 12.40 5.70 4.45
C VAL A 76 11.64 5.73 3.12
N LEU A 77 10.39 5.24 3.10
CA LEU A 77 9.53 5.32 1.93
C LEU A 77 8.88 6.70 1.76
N GLY A 78 8.96 7.57 2.78
CA GLY A 78 8.26 8.86 2.81
C GLY A 78 6.75 8.68 2.92
N ILE A 79 6.31 7.61 3.59
CA ILE A 79 4.90 7.31 3.85
C ILE A 79 4.59 7.84 5.24
N GLU A 80 3.75 8.86 5.32
CA GLU A 80 3.22 9.31 6.61
C GLU A 80 2.21 8.28 7.11
N ARG A 81 2.54 7.60 8.22
CA ARG A 81 1.55 6.78 8.92
C ARG A 81 0.57 7.71 9.62
N LEU A 82 -0.58 7.92 8.99
CA LEU A 82 -1.72 8.47 9.70
C LEU A 82 -2.30 7.33 10.55
N GLU A 83 -1.96 7.31 11.84
CA GLU A 83 -2.55 6.38 12.83
C GLU A 83 -4.08 6.49 12.85
N GLU A 84 -4.61 7.65 12.44
CA GLU A 84 -6.00 7.88 12.04
C GLU A 84 -5.99 8.47 10.63
N ALA A 85 -5.95 7.62 9.60
CA ALA A 85 -6.11 8.08 8.22
C ALA A 85 -7.41 8.88 8.11
N ALA A 86 -7.29 10.15 7.72
CA ALA A 86 -8.45 10.98 7.45
C ALA A 86 -9.30 10.26 6.41
N THR A 87 -10.57 10.03 6.74
CA THR A 87 -11.52 9.48 5.78
C THR A 87 -11.71 10.51 4.67
N THR A 88 -11.61 10.06 3.43
CA THR A 88 -11.94 10.90 2.26
C THR A 88 -13.44 10.77 2.00
N PRO A 89 -14.28 11.76 2.39
CA PRO A 89 -15.71 11.69 2.18
C PRO A 89 -16.04 11.80 0.69
N VAL A 90 -17.21 11.30 0.30
CA VAL A 90 -17.76 11.51 -1.05
C VAL A 90 -18.91 12.50 -0.96
N GLU A 91 -18.92 13.48 -1.86
CA GLU A 91 -20.01 14.44 -2.02
C GLU A 91 -20.58 14.31 -3.43
N ARG A 92 -21.91 14.33 -3.55
CA ARG A 92 -22.64 14.40 -4.82
C ARG A 92 -23.34 15.75 -4.90
N GLU A 93 -22.99 16.56 -5.89
CA GLU A 93 -23.56 17.91 -6.06
C GLU A 93 -23.41 18.83 -4.81
N GLY A 94 -22.41 18.57 -3.96
CA GLY A 94 -22.16 19.29 -2.72
C GLY A 94 -22.86 18.72 -1.48
N ASP A 95 -23.66 17.65 -1.65
CA ASP A 95 -24.26 16.92 -0.54
C ASP A 95 -23.42 15.68 -0.18
N PRO A 96 -23.03 15.51 1.10
CA PRO A 96 -22.24 14.36 1.53
C PRO A 96 -23.04 13.07 1.43
N VAL A 97 -22.41 12.03 0.89
CA VAL A 97 -22.96 10.67 0.83
C VAL A 97 -22.60 9.95 2.13
N GLU A 98 -23.60 9.68 2.96
CA GLU A 98 -23.39 9.03 4.25
C GLU A 98 -22.82 7.62 4.10
N ASP A 99 -21.98 7.23 5.06
CA ASP A 99 -21.33 5.91 5.15
C ASP A 99 -20.49 5.51 3.92
N VAL A 100 -20.08 6.48 3.10
CA VAL A 100 -19.26 6.27 1.91
C VAL A 100 -17.93 7.02 2.01
N THR A 101 -16.83 6.31 1.76
CA THR A 101 -15.47 6.87 1.75
C THR A 101 -14.67 6.36 0.55
N VAL A 102 -13.71 7.16 0.10
CA VAL A 102 -12.77 6.78 -0.97
C VAL A 102 -11.53 6.12 -0.34
N ALA A 103 -11.23 4.91 -0.78
CA ALA A 103 -10.05 4.15 -0.37
C ALA A 103 -8.88 4.30 -1.35
N GLU A 104 -9.16 4.52 -2.64
CA GLU A 104 -8.14 4.68 -3.68
C GLU A 104 -8.66 5.55 -4.82
N ILE A 105 -7.74 6.30 -5.44
CA ILE A 105 -7.98 7.11 -6.64
C ILE A 105 -6.88 6.80 -7.67
N ASP A 106 -7.26 6.26 -8.82
CA ASP A 106 -6.39 6.13 -10.00
C ASP A 106 -6.79 7.17 -11.05
N LEU A 107 -5.82 7.95 -11.52
CA LEU A 107 -5.99 8.93 -12.59
C LEU A 107 -5.12 8.53 -13.77
N SER A 108 -5.76 8.18 -14.88
CA SER A 108 -5.09 7.78 -16.11
C SER A 108 -5.32 8.78 -17.23
N SER A 109 -4.34 8.88 -18.14
CA SER A 109 -4.41 9.74 -19.34
C SER A 109 -4.75 11.22 -19.08
N VAL A 110 -4.36 11.77 -17.92
CA VAL A 110 -4.71 13.13 -17.46
C VAL A 110 -4.38 14.26 -18.43
N ALA A 111 -3.40 14.07 -19.32
CA ALA A 111 -3.01 15.05 -20.33
C ALA A 111 -3.82 14.97 -21.63
N ASN A 112 -4.67 13.94 -21.79
CA ASN A 112 -5.51 13.73 -22.96
C ASN A 112 -7.00 13.90 -22.56
N PRO A 113 -7.64 15.02 -22.92
CA PRO A 113 -9.02 15.31 -22.51
C PRO A 113 -10.06 14.26 -22.96
N GLU A 114 -9.80 13.53 -24.04
CA GLU A 114 -10.74 12.52 -24.55
C GLU A 114 -10.59 11.15 -23.88
N LEU A 115 -9.43 10.88 -23.28
CA LEU A 115 -9.11 9.59 -22.66
C LEU A 115 -8.89 9.69 -21.15
N CYS A 116 -8.91 10.90 -20.59
CA CYS A 116 -8.74 11.15 -19.17
C CYS A 116 -9.81 10.39 -18.40
N ARG A 117 -9.37 9.53 -17.48
CA ARG A 117 -10.26 8.70 -16.66
C ARG A 117 -9.81 8.75 -15.21
N ALA A 118 -10.80 8.87 -14.32
CA ALA A 118 -10.65 8.63 -12.90
C ALA A 118 -11.34 7.31 -12.55
N GLU A 119 -10.67 6.47 -11.76
CA GLU A 119 -11.24 5.27 -11.16
C GLU A 119 -11.12 5.39 -9.64
N LEU A 120 -12.23 5.18 -8.95
CA LEU A 120 -12.33 5.33 -7.50
C LEU A 120 -12.66 3.97 -6.89
N VAL A 121 -11.94 3.58 -5.84
CA VAL A 121 -12.31 2.43 -5.00
C VAL A 121 -13.07 2.96 -3.79
N ILE A 122 -14.36 2.64 -3.72
CA ILE A 122 -15.25 3.12 -2.67
C ILE A 122 -15.45 2.06 -1.59
N ARG A 123 -15.45 2.49 -0.33
CA ARG A 123 -15.90 1.70 0.84
C ARG A 123 -17.23 2.25 1.32
N GLY A 124 -18.28 1.43 1.31
CA GLY A 124 -19.63 1.82 1.70
C GLY A 124 -20.70 1.27 0.75
N PRO A 125 -21.98 1.61 0.96
CA PRO A 125 -23.05 1.25 0.05
C PRO A 125 -22.88 2.00 -1.29
N VAL A 126 -22.98 1.25 -2.40
CA VAL A 126 -22.93 1.82 -3.77
C VAL A 126 -24.30 2.24 -4.29
N GLY A 127 -25.39 1.83 -3.61
CA GLY A 127 -26.76 2.18 -3.99
C GLY A 127 -27.09 3.68 -4.09
N PRO A 128 -26.38 4.60 -3.39
CA PRO A 128 -26.56 6.04 -3.58
C PRO A 128 -26.05 6.61 -4.92
N PHE A 129 -25.31 5.82 -5.73
CA PHE A 129 -24.72 6.27 -6.99
C PHE A 129 -25.46 5.71 -8.21
N ASP A 130 -25.61 6.54 -9.23
CA ASP A 130 -26.16 6.19 -10.54
C ASP A 130 -25.08 6.18 -11.63
N ALA A 131 -25.34 5.48 -12.72
CA ALA A 131 -24.45 5.52 -13.88
C ALA A 131 -24.43 6.93 -14.49
N GLY A 132 -23.29 7.61 -14.38
CA GLY A 132 -23.10 8.99 -14.85
C GLY A 132 -22.83 10.00 -13.73
N ASP A 133 -22.92 9.58 -12.45
CA ASP A 133 -22.33 10.29 -11.31
C ASP A 133 -20.80 10.26 -11.32
#